data_AF-E2A5I3-F1
#
_entry.id   AF-E2A5I3-F1
#
_cell.length_a   1.000
_cell.length_b   1.000
_cell.length_c   1.000
_cell.angle_alpha   90.00
_cell.angle_beta   90.00
_cell.angle_gamma   90.00
#
_symmetry.space_group_name_H-M   'P 1'
#
loop_
_entity.id
_entity.type
_entity.pdbx_description
1 polymer ?
#
loop_
_entity_poly.entity_id
_entity_poly.type
_entity_poly.pdbx_seq_one_letter_code
_entity_poly.pdbx_strand_id
1 'polypeptide(L)'
;FVPSKTILLTFQAQVLPERISLYMVKYLVAPFISKTSLCFSCFRFGHLKAQCKGQPRCLICGEKAHANKQECPRRDSPLSCINCKAPHKLTDPSC
;
A
#
# COMPACT_ATOMS: atom_id res chain seq x y z
N PHE A 1 -0.56 -18.40 -13.11
CA PHE A 1 -1.61 -18.20 -12.08
C PHE A 1 -1.31 -19.13 -10.91
N VAL A 2 -1.12 -18.61 -9.71
CA VAL A 2 -0.85 -19.42 -8.50
C VAL A 2 -2.08 -19.34 -7.60
N PRO A 3 -2.71 -20.47 -7.24
CA PRO A 3 -3.87 -20.47 -6.36
C PRO A 3 -3.55 -19.85 -4.99
N SER A 4 -4.44 -18.98 -4.50
CA SER A 4 -4.35 -18.48 -3.12
C SER A 4 -4.64 -19.60 -2.13
N LYS A 5 -3.82 -19.70 -1.08
CA LYS A 5 -4.07 -20.59 0.07
C LYS A 5 -4.83 -19.89 1.20
N THR A 6 -5.21 -18.62 0.99
CA THR A 6 -5.89 -17.78 1.98
C THR A 6 -7.27 -17.38 1.47
N ILE A 7 -8.25 -17.39 2.37
CA ILE A 7 -9.62 -16.94 2.12
C ILE A 7 -9.90 -15.66 2.93
N LEU A 8 -10.69 -14.75 2.38
CA LEU A 8 -11.21 -13.57 3.08
C LEU A 8 -12.66 -13.84 3.47
N LEU A 9 -12.97 -13.68 4.75
CA LEU A 9 -14.32 -13.88 5.29
C LEU A 9 -14.82 -12.56 5.88
N THR A 10 -16.12 -12.29 5.71
CA THR A 10 -16.81 -11.17 6.34
C THR A 10 -17.85 -11.73 7.30
N PHE A 11 -17.84 -11.29 8.55
CA PHE A 11 -18.74 -11.75 9.59
C PHE A 11 -19.79 -10.68 9.88
N GLN A 12 -21.06 -11.06 9.98
CA GLN A 12 -22.11 -10.18 10.47
C GLN A 12 -22.10 -10.17 12.01
N ALA A 13 -21.01 -9.66 12.60
CA ALA A 13 -20.80 -9.60 14.04
C ALA A 13 -19.92 -8.41 14.40
N GLN A 14 -20.02 -7.92 15.65
CA GLN A 14 -19.19 -6.82 16.16
C GLN A 14 -17.80 -7.27 16.61
N VAL A 15 -17.67 -8.55 16.99
CA VAL A 15 -16.43 -9.14 17.52
C VAL A 15 -16.01 -10.27 16.60
N LEU A 16 -14.72 -10.30 16.24
CA LEU A 16 -14.14 -11.36 15.42
C LEU A 16 -14.05 -12.65 16.25
N PRO A 17 -14.57 -13.79 15.78
CA PRO A 17 -14.38 -15.06 16.47
C PRO A 17 -12.91 -15.47 16.41
N GLU A 18 -12.36 -16.03 17.49
CA GLU A 18 -10.98 -16.54 17.48
C GLU A 18 -10.80 -17.69 16.47
N ARG A 19 -11.86 -18.50 16.29
CA ARG A 19 -11.82 -19.71 15.46
C ARG A 19 -13.10 -19.90 14.65
N ILE A 20 -12.95 -20.54 13.48
CA ILE A 20 -14.04 -21.04 12.65
C ILE A 20 -13.83 -22.52 12.33
N SER A 21 -14.92 -23.21 11.99
CA SER A 21 -14.86 -24.59 11.49
C SER A 21 -15.21 -24.62 10.01
N LEU A 22 -14.31 -25.13 9.17
CA LEU A 22 -14.57 -25.42 7.75
C LEU A 22 -14.33 -26.91 7.53
N TYR A 23 -15.32 -27.62 6.97
CA TYR A 23 -15.21 -29.07 6.73
C TYR A 23 -14.76 -29.87 7.95
N MET A 24 -15.31 -29.57 9.13
CA MET A 24 -14.95 -30.17 10.43
C MET A 24 -13.52 -29.87 10.93
N VAL A 25 -12.77 -28.98 10.28
CA VAL A 25 -11.43 -28.53 10.73
C VAL A 25 -11.51 -27.13 11.32
N LYS A 26 -10.87 -26.92 12.46
CA LYS A 26 -10.81 -25.61 13.15
C LYS A 26 -9.64 -24.76 12.64
N TYR A 27 -9.92 -23.51 12.29
CA TYR A 27 -8.93 -22.53 11.84
C TYR A 27 -8.94 -21.31 12.75
N LEU A 28 -7.77 -20.73 13.01
CA LEU A 28 -7.65 -19.43 13.66
C LEU A 28 -8.07 -18.34 12.67
N VAL A 29 -8.81 -17.35 13.16
CA VAL A 29 -9.16 -16.17 12.38
C VAL A 29 -8.20 -15.04 12.75
N ALA A 30 -7.57 -14.46 11.74
CA ALA A 30 -6.79 -13.24 11.89
C ALA A 30 -7.58 -12.05 11.32
N PRO A 31 -7.52 -10.87 11.95
CA PRO A 31 -8.05 -9.64 11.36
C PRO A 31 -7.44 -9.40 9.98
N PHE A 32 -8.28 -9.06 9.01
CA PHE A 32 -7.81 -8.64 7.70
C PHE A 32 -7.30 -7.21 7.77
N ILE A 33 -6.00 -7.02 7.52
CA ILE A 33 -5.40 -5.69 7.38
C ILE A 33 -5.33 -5.37 5.89
N SER A 34 -6.24 -4.51 5.43
CA SER A 34 -6.22 -4.05 4.04
C SER A 34 -4.94 -3.28 3.76
N LYS A 35 -4.33 -3.49 2.59
CA LYS A 35 -3.20 -2.67 2.14
C LYS A 35 -3.64 -1.20 2.08
N THR A 36 -2.85 -0.33 2.70
CA THR A 36 -3.08 1.11 2.62
C THR A 36 -3.07 1.55 1.16
N SER A 37 -4.09 2.28 0.75
CA SER A 37 -4.20 2.80 -0.61
C SER A 37 -3.08 3.80 -0.87
N LEU A 38 -2.34 3.58 -1.95
CA LEU A 38 -1.30 4.49 -2.42
C LEU A 38 -1.81 5.26 -3.63
N CYS A 39 -1.78 6.59 -3.56
CA CYS A 39 -2.14 7.43 -4.68
C CYS A 39 -0.99 7.52 -5.69
N PHE A 40 -1.17 6.95 -6.89
CA PHE A 40 -0.15 7.02 -7.96
C PHE A 40 -0.06 8.39 -8.69
N SER A 41 -0.65 9.46 -8.13
CA SER A 41 -0.49 10.83 -8.63
C SER A 41 0.30 11.70 -7.65
N CYS A 42 -0.12 11.76 -6.38
CA CYS A 42 0.57 12.55 -5.36
C CYS A 42 1.47 11.72 -4.43
N PHE A 43 1.46 10.39 -4.58
CA PHE A 43 2.27 9.43 -3.85
C PHE A 43 2.09 9.45 -2.32
N ARG A 44 0.94 9.94 -1.85
CA ARG A 44 0.51 9.88 -0.45
C ARG A 44 -0.39 8.66 -0.22
N PHE A 45 -0.43 8.22 1.03
CA PHE A 45 -1.30 7.15 1.49
C PHE A 45 -2.73 7.63 1.77
N GLY A 46 -3.68 6.70 1.79
CA GLY A 46 -5.07 6.92 2.23
C GLY A 46 -6.08 7.18 1.11
N HIS A 47 -5.65 7.27 -0.15
CA HIS A 47 -6.56 7.41 -1.30
C HIS A 47 -5.97 6.85 -2.59
N LEU A 48 -6.84 6.58 -3.57
CA LEU A 48 -6.45 6.20 -4.92
C LEU A 48 -6.35 7.43 -5.83
N LYS A 49 -5.70 7.28 -6.98
CA LYS A 49 -5.55 8.34 -8.00
C LYS A 49 -6.89 8.98 -8.39
N ALA A 50 -7.95 8.17 -8.51
CA ALA A 50 -9.30 8.64 -8.85
C ALA A 50 -9.90 9.62 -7.83
N GLN A 51 -9.41 9.60 -6.58
CA GLN A 51 -9.89 10.43 -5.48
C GLN A 51 -8.88 11.54 -5.11
N CYS A 52 -7.80 11.69 -5.89
CA CYS A 52 -6.74 12.64 -5.59
C CYS A 52 -7.21 14.08 -5.83
N LYS A 53 -7.16 14.90 -4.79
CA LYS A 53 -7.41 16.36 -4.85
C LYS A 53 -6.11 17.19 -4.81
N GLY A 54 -4.96 16.54 -4.67
CA GLY A 54 -3.65 17.18 -4.58
C GLY A 54 -2.95 17.34 -5.94
N GLN A 55 -1.89 18.14 -5.96
CA GLN A 55 -1.03 18.26 -7.14
C GLN A 55 -0.20 16.98 -7.37
N PRO A 56 0.07 16.61 -8.63
CA PRO A 56 0.92 15.48 -8.96
C PRO A 56 2.36 15.74 -8.50
N ARG A 57 3.00 14.70 -7.95
CA ARG A 57 4.34 14.79 -7.37
C ARG A 57 5.30 13.86 -8.08
N CYS A 58 6.59 14.17 -8.02
CA CYS A 58 7.64 13.27 -8.49
C CYS A 58 7.87 12.14 -7.46
N LEU A 59 7.90 10.89 -7.92
CA LEU A 59 8.15 9.71 -7.07
C LEU A 59 9.53 9.72 -6.40
N ILE A 60 10.52 10.41 -7.00
CA ILE A 60 11.91 10.39 -6.58
C ILE A 60 12.17 11.49 -5.54
N CYS A 61 11.87 12.76 -5.87
CA CYS A 61 12.17 13.88 -4.99
C CYS A 61 11.00 14.30 -4.09
N GLY A 62 9.76 13.92 -4.43
CA GLY A 62 8.55 14.32 -3.71
C GLY A 62 8.07 15.75 -4.01
N GLU A 63 8.73 16.47 -4.91
CA GLU A 63 8.32 17.80 -5.38
C GLU A 63 7.26 17.71 -6.49
N LYS A 64 6.94 18.83 -7.17
CA LYS A 64 6.04 18.85 -8.34
C LYS A 64 6.48 17.81 -9.39
N ALA A 65 5.50 17.20 -10.05
CA ALA A 65 5.77 16.25 -11.13
C ALA A 65 6.60 16.89 -12.25
N HIS A 66 7.54 16.12 -12.79
CA HIS A 66 8.37 16.48 -13.95
C HIS A 66 7.82 15.78 -15.19
N ALA A 67 8.14 16.28 -16.39
CA ALA A 67 7.71 15.64 -17.63
C ALA A 67 8.36 14.26 -17.77
N ASN A 68 9.64 14.17 -17.43
CA ASN A 68 10.40 12.92 -17.38
C ASN A 68 11.08 12.70 -16.04
N LYS A 69 11.23 11.44 -15.64
CA LYS A 69 12.01 11.06 -14.43
C LYS A 69 13.48 11.50 -14.51
N GLN A 70 13.98 11.70 -15.72
CA GLN A 70 15.36 12.10 -16.02
C GLN A 70 15.64 13.55 -15.65
N GLU A 71 14.62 14.40 -15.63
CA GLU A 71 14.70 15.82 -15.24
C GLU A 71 14.76 16.00 -13.71
N CYS A 72 14.58 14.91 -12.95
CA CYS A 72 14.62 14.98 -11.50
C CYS A 72 16.06 15.21 -11.02
N PRO A 73 16.34 16.28 -10.26
CA PRO A 73 17.70 16.56 -9.76
C PRO A 73 18.19 15.51 -8.75
N ARG A 74 17.27 14.73 -8.16
CA ARG A 74 17.57 13.64 -7.22
C ARG A 74 17.58 12.26 -7.89
N ARG A 75 17.65 12.18 -9.21
CA ARG A 75 17.62 10.90 -9.94
C ARG A 75 18.73 9.95 -9.50
N ASP A 76 19.95 10.47 -9.37
CA ASP A 76 21.15 9.69 -9.07
C ASP A 76 21.43 9.65 -7.55
N SER A 77 20.52 10.18 -6.74
CA SER A 77 20.61 10.10 -5.28
C SER A 77 20.30 8.68 -4.80
N PRO A 78 20.85 8.26 -3.64
CA PRO A 78 20.51 6.99 -3.04
C PRO A 78 18.99 6.85 -2.84
N LEU A 79 18.48 5.64 -3.03
CA LEU A 79 17.08 5.32 -2.88
C LEU A 79 16.59 5.77 -1.50
N SER A 80 15.61 6.66 -1.46
CA SER A 80 14.96 7.13 -0.24
C SER A 80 13.48 7.32 -0.48
N CYS A 81 12.66 6.84 0.45
CA CYS A 81 11.22 6.99 0.37
C CYS A 81 10.82 8.45 0.60
N ILE A 82 10.00 9.01 -0.30
CA ILE A 82 9.57 10.42 -0.19
C ILE A 82 8.70 10.71 1.05
N ASN A 83 8.06 9.69 1.64
CA ASN A 83 7.16 9.83 2.79
C ASN A 83 7.89 9.65 4.12
N CYS A 84 8.66 8.57 4.32
CA CYS A 84 9.34 8.27 5.59
C CYS A 84 10.86 8.51 5.58
N LYS A 85 11.45 8.86 4.43
CA LYS A 85 12.89 9.12 4.21
C LYS A 85 13.84 7.92 4.40
N ALA A 86 13.33 6.76 4.78
CA ALA A 86 14.12 5.53 4.91
C ALA A 86 14.57 4.95 3.53
N PRO A 87 15.62 4.13 3.50
CA PRO A 87 16.28 3.68 2.26
C PRO A 87 15.54 2.52 1.58
N HIS A 88 14.28 2.72 1.22
CA HIS A 88 13.46 1.74 0.51
C HIS A 88 12.54 2.42 -0.52
N LYS A 89 11.87 1.61 -1.33
CA LYS A 89 10.88 2.09 -2.30
C LYS A 89 9.60 2.49 -1.57
N LEU A 90 8.84 3.44 -2.11
CA LEU A 90 7.54 3.83 -1.57
C LEU A 90 6.52 2.68 -1.51
N THR A 91 6.65 1.69 -2.40
CA THR A 91 5.78 0.50 -2.45
C THR A 91 6.26 -0.62 -1.53
N ASP A 92 7.33 -0.39 -0.77
CA ASP A 92 7.86 -1.39 0.16
C ASP A 92 6.89 -1.58 1.33
N PRO A 93 6.58 -2.83 1.75
CA PRO A 93 5.74 -3.10 2.91
C PRO A 93 6.27 -2.52 4.24
N SER A 94 7.56 -2.17 4.30
CA SER A 94 8.19 -1.52 5.45
C SER A 94 7.98 0.00 5.53
N CYS A 95 7.34 0.61 4.52
CA CYS A 95 7.06 2.04 4.46
C CYS A 95 5.94 2.48 5.41
#